data_AF-A0A2D4NER4-F1
#
_entry.id   AF-A0A2D4NER4-F1
#
_cell.length_a   1.000
_cell.length_b   1.000
_cell.length_c   1.000
_cell.angle_alpha   90.00
_cell.angle_beta   90.00
_cell.angle_gamma   90.00
#
_symmetry.space_group_name_H-M   'P 1'
#
loop_
_entity.id
_entity.type
_entity.pdbx_description
1 polymer ?
#
loop_
_entity_poly.entity_id
_entity_poly.type
_entity_poly.pdbx_seq_one_letter_code
_entity_poly.pdbx_strand_id
1 'polypeptide(L)'
;LPLPLTLSLSLFLQAHSLFQELVIDPEKINSLLLLGFSAQEARLGLRACDGHLEHAANHISNRREEKNLIRREEKAKRKKQLEGINSLKSMGYSERAAREALHKSKGNIEEAVKVILDNPQLLLPSDDASTPGDDFQVPQPSIEQLVYMGFNAGIAEQALKIFRGNIQLAVQTLLHYGGSLPADLQTPSDSTTTSNESSSSKDSPTDSAGTSGAST
;
A
#
# COMPACT_ATOMS: atom_id res chain seq x y z
N LEU A 1 13.53 -31.72 -74.31
CA LEU A 1 13.14 -30.65 -73.37
C LEU A 1 11.81 -31.00 -72.69
N PRO A 2 11.81 -31.54 -71.44
CA PRO A 2 10.61 -31.60 -70.60
C PRO A 2 10.84 -31.15 -69.14
N LEU A 3 11.89 -30.36 -68.87
CA LEU A 3 12.26 -29.90 -67.52
C LEU A 3 11.28 -28.94 -66.81
N PRO A 4 10.45 -28.10 -67.49
CA PRO A 4 9.58 -27.17 -66.76
C PRO A 4 8.39 -27.86 -66.07
N LEU A 5 7.91 -28.99 -66.62
CA LEU A 5 6.72 -29.68 -66.09
C LEU A 5 7.00 -30.45 -64.80
N THR A 6 8.22 -31.00 -64.65
CA THR A 6 8.63 -31.72 -63.43
C THR A 6 8.80 -30.78 -62.25
N LEU A 7 9.33 -29.57 -62.49
CA LEU A 7 9.48 -28.52 -61.47
C LEU A 7 8.13 -27.96 -61.02
N SER A 8 7.18 -27.75 -61.94
CA SER A 8 5.83 -27.30 -61.57
C SER A 8 5.08 -28.34 -60.74
N LEU A 9 5.27 -29.63 -61.04
CA LEU A 9 4.59 -30.71 -60.34
C LEU A 9 5.16 -30.92 -58.94
N SER A 10 6.50 -30.81 -58.76
CA SER A 10 7.11 -30.85 -57.44
C SER A 10 6.69 -29.66 -56.58
N LEU A 11 6.62 -28.46 -57.15
CA LEU A 11 6.19 -27.26 -56.42
C LEU A 11 4.72 -27.35 -56.00
N PHE A 12 3.85 -27.88 -56.87
CA PHE A 12 2.45 -28.11 -56.56
C PHE A 12 2.27 -29.14 -55.43
N LEU A 13 2.99 -30.27 -55.48
CA LEU A 13 2.92 -31.28 -54.43
C LEU A 13 3.40 -30.74 -53.08
N GLN A 14 4.46 -29.94 -53.09
CA GLN A 14 4.96 -29.30 -51.87
C GLN A 14 4.01 -28.23 -51.35
N ALA A 15 3.40 -27.43 -52.22
CA ALA A 15 2.36 -26.48 -51.80
C ALA A 15 1.13 -27.21 -51.25
N HIS A 16 0.76 -28.36 -51.83
CA HIS A 16 -0.37 -29.16 -51.37
C HIS A 16 -0.10 -29.80 -50.01
N SER A 17 1.11 -30.34 -49.76
CA SER A 17 1.46 -30.89 -48.45
C SER A 17 1.44 -29.83 -47.35
N LEU A 18 2.01 -28.65 -47.63
CA LEU A 18 1.97 -27.51 -46.71
C LEU A 18 0.54 -27.01 -46.48
N PHE A 19 -0.30 -27.03 -47.52
CA PHE A 19 -1.71 -26.67 -47.40
C PHE A 19 -2.48 -27.67 -46.53
N GLN A 20 -2.26 -28.98 -46.71
CA GLN A 20 -2.87 -30.01 -45.87
C GLN A 20 -2.45 -29.88 -44.40
N GLU A 21 -1.20 -29.50 -44.15
CA GLU A 21 -0.69 -29.22 -42.79
C GLU A 21 -1.31 -27.95 -42.18
N LEU A 22 -1.69 -26.98 -43.00
CA LEU A 22 -2.30 -25.72 -42.56
C LEU A 22 -3.81 -25.82 -42.29
N VAL A 23 -4.50 -26.74 -42.99
CA VAL A 23 -5.95 -26.89 -42.95
C VAL A 23 -6.36 -27.67 -41.71
N ILE A 24 -7.19 -27.05 -40.88
CA ILE A 24 -7.82 -27.70 -39.74
C ILE A 24 -9.21 -28.19 -40.17
N ASP A 25 -9.52 -29.45 -39.90
CA ASP A 25 -10.83 -30.02 -40.22
C ASP A 25 -11.97 -29.26 -39.52
N PRO A 26 -12.95 -28.73 -40.28
CA PRO A 26 -14.07 -27.98 -39.72
C PRO A 26 -14.96 -28.85 -38.82
N GLU A 27 -15.09 -30.14 -39.12
CA GLU A 27 -15.86 -31.08 -38.30
C GLU A 27 -15.27 -31.26 -36.91
N LYS A 28 -13.94 -31.35 -36.80
CA LYS A 28 -13.25 -31.45 -35.50
C LYS A 28 -13.41 -30.17 -34.69
N ILE A 29 -13.40 -29.02 -35.36
CA ILE A 29 -13.71 -27.73 -34.74
C ILE A 29 -15.14 -27.76 -34.19
N ASN A 30 -16.12 -28.18 -35.00
CA ASN A 30 -17.53 -28.28 -34.57
C ASN A 30 -17.71 -29.21 -33.36
N SER A 31 -17.01 -30.35 -33.33
CA SER A 31 -17.03 -31.25 -32.17
C SER A 31 -16.53 -30.57 -30.89
N LEU A 32 -15.46 -29.77 -30.98
CA LEU A 32 -14.95 -28.99 -29.83
C LEU A 32 -15.88 -27.84 -29.43
N LEU A 33 -16.60 -27.23 -30.38
CA LEU A 33 -17.64 -26.25 -30.06
C LEU A 33 -18.80 -26.90 -29.29
N LEU A 34 -19.23 -28.10 -29.69
CA LEU A 34 -20.28 -28.85 -28.98
C LEU A 34 -19.87 -29.22 -27.56
N LEU A 35 -18.57 -29.42 -27.32
CA LEU A 35 -17.98 -29.60 -25.98
C LEU A 35 -17.93 -28.31 -25.15
N GLY A 36 -18.27 -27.15 -25.73
CA GLY A 36 -18.32 -25.86 -25.04
C GLY A 36 -17.04 -25.03 -25.13
N PHE A 37 -16.12 -25.39 -26.04
CA PHE A 37 -14.95 -24.55 -26.34
C PHE A 37 -15.31 -23.45 -27.35
N SER A 38 -14.63 -22.32 -27.26
CA SER A 38 -14.77 -21.29 -28.29
C SER A 38 -14.12 -21.73 -29.61
N ALA A 39 -14.60 -21.21 -30.74
CA ALA A 39 -14.01 -21.51 -32.04
C ALA A 39 -12.51 -21.15 -32.12
N GLN A 40 -12.08 -20.12 -31.39
CA GLN A 40 -10.68 -19.72 -31.32
C GLN A 40 -9.84 -20.73 -30.53
N GLU A 41 -10.32 -21.18 -29.37
CA GLU A 41 -9.66 -22.21 -28.56
C GLU A 41 -9.59 -23.54 -29.32
N ALA A 42 -10.68 -23.95 -29.98
CA ALA A 42 -10.73 -25.17 -30.78
C ALA A 42 -9.67 -25.16 -31.91
N ARG A 43 -9.58 -24.07 -32.67
CA ARG A 43 -8.56 -23.92 -33.73
C ARG A 43 -7.15 -23.94 -33.18
N LEU A 44 -6.89 -23.19 -32.10
CA LEU A 44 -5.57 -23.13 -31.48
C LEU A 44 -5.17 -24.47 -30.84
N GLY A 45 -6.11 -25.15 -30.19
CA GLY A 45 -5.90 -26.47 -29.60
C GLY A 45 -5.62 -27.54 -30.65
N LEU A 46 -6.40 -27.56 -31.73
CA LEU A 46 -6.15 -28.48 -32.84
C LEU A 46 -4.81 -28.21 -33.53
N ARG A 47 -4.39 -26.94 -33.69
CA ARG A 47 -3.04 -26.63 -34.19
C ARG A 47 -1.93 -27.07 -33.26
N ALA A 48 -2.15 -27.00 -31.94
CA ALA A 48 -1.14 -27.39 -30.96
C ALA A 48 -1.00 -28.91 -30.80
N CYS A 49 -2.01 -29.67 -31.23
CA CYS A 49 -2.07 -31.12 -31.09
C CYS A 49 -2.21 -31.83 -32.45
N ASP A 50 -1.72 -31.21 -33.53
CA ASP A 50 -1.67 -31.78 -34.89
C ASP A 50 -3.01 -32.37 -35.39
N GLY A 51 -4.12 -31.72 -35.04
CA GLY A 51 -5.46 -32.10 -35.46
C GLY A 51 -6.06 -33.30 -34.70
N HIS A 52 -5.47 -33.72 -33.58
CA HIS A 52 -6.05 -34.73 -32.70
C HIS A 52 -7.10 -34.11 -31.76
N LEU A 53 -8.35 -34.56 -31.87
CA LEU A 53 -9.50 -34.01 -31.13
C LEU A 53 -9.37 -34.18 -29.61
N GLU A 54 -9.12 -35.41 -29.14
CA GLU A 54 -9.02 -35.72 -27.71
C GLU A 54 -7.86 -34.96 -27.04
N HIS A 55 -6.70 -34.93 -27.68
CA HIS A 55 -5.54 -34.18 -27.19
C HIS A 55 -5.81 -32.68 -27.18
N ALA A 56 -6.47 -32.14 -28.22
CA ALA A 56 -6.86 -30.74 -28.26
C ALA A 56 -7.85 -30.39 -27.14
N ALA A 57 -8.86 -31.23 -26.88
CA ALA A 57 -9.82 -31.04 -25.80
C ALA A 57 -9.13 -31.00 -24.43
N ASN A 58 -8.23 -31.95 -24.16
CA ASN A 58 -7.46 -31.98 -22.92
C ASN A 58 -6.53 -30.78 -22.77
N HIS A 59 -5.82 -30.39 -23.84
CA HIS A 59 -4.93 -29.24 -23.83
C HIS A 59 -5.68 -27.92 -23.59
N ILE A 60 -6.85 -27.72 -24.22
CA ILE A 60 -7.68 -26.53 -24.01
C ILE A 60 -8.18 -26.49 -22.55
N SER A 61 -8.67 -27.61 -22.03
CA SER A 61 -9.15 -27.71 -20.64
C SER A 61 -8.04 -27.37 -19.65
N ASN A 62 -6.87 -28.01 -19.75
CA ASN A 62 -5.74 -27.77 -18.86
C ASN A 62 -5.30 -26.30 -18.90
N ARG A 63 -5.13 -25.72 -20.09
CA ARG A 63 -4.75 -24.31 -20.24
C ARG A 63 -5.79 -23.36 -19.64
N ARG A 64 -7.08 -23.68 -19.78
CA ARG A 64 -8.17 -22.90 -19.19
C ARG A 64 -8.13 -22.98 -17.66
N GLU A 65 -7.90 -24.17 -17.11
CA GLU A 65 -7.78 -24.39 -15.68
C GLU A 65 -6.57 -23.67 -15.08
N GLU A 66 -5.37 -23.82 -15.67
CA GLU A 66 -4.16 -23.12 -15.25
C GLU A 66 -4.36 -21.59 -15.22
N LYS A 67 -4.91 -21.03 -16.31
CA LYS A 67 -5.20 -19.60 -16.39
C LYS A 67 -6.22 -19.17 -15.33
N ASN A 68 -7.22 -20.00 -15.06
CA ASN A 68 -8.21 -19.73 -14.04
C ASN A 68 -7.63 -19.83 -12.63
N LEU A 69 -6.71 -20.76 -12.37
CA LEU A 69 -6.00 -20.88 -11.10
C LEU A 69 -5.15 -19.63 -10.84
N ILE A 70 -4.33 -19.21 -11.80
CA ILE A 70 -3.52 -17.98 -11.70
C ILE A 70 -4.41 -16.76 -11.42
N ARG A 71 -5.50 -16.59 -12.19
CA ARG A 71 -6.44 -15.48 -11.99
C ARG A 71 -7.11 -15.51 -10.61
N ARG A 72 -7.50 -16.68 -10.12
CA ARG A 72 -8.12 -16.82 -8.79
C ARG A 72 -7.11 -16.50 -7.70
N GLU A 73 -5.88 -16.98 -7.82
CA GLU A 73 -4.81 -16.72 -6.86
C GLU A 73 -4.47 -15.23 -6.80
N GLU A 74 -4.28 -14.57 -7.94
CA GLU A 74 -4.05 -13.13 -8.01
C GLU A 74 -5.22 -12.33 -7.40
N LYS A 75 -6.45 -12.71 -7.74
CA LYS A 75 -7.66 -12.06 -7.19
C LYS A 75 -7.76 -12.26 -5.68
N ALA A 76 -7.43 -13.45 -5.17
CA ALA A 76 -7.41 -13.73 -3.74
C ALA A 76 -6.34 -12.91 -3.01
N LYS A 77 -5.12 -12.81 -3.56
CA LYS A 77 -4.04 -11.97 -3.02
C LYS A 77 -4.46 -10.49 -2.96
N ARG A 78 -5.03 -9.96 -4.04
CA ARG A 78 -5.54 -8.58 -4.09
C ARG A 78 -6.66 -8.35 -3.07
N LYS A 79 -7.60 -9.30 -2.95
CA LYS A 79 -8.70 -9.23 -1.99
C LYS A 79 -8.17 -9.20 -0.56
N LYS A 80 -7.27 -10.11 -0.20
CA LYS A 80 -6.64 -10.17 1.13
C LYS A 80 -5.88 -8.87 1.46
N GLN A 81 -5.16 -8.31 0.50
CA GLN A 81 -4.44 -7.05 0.69
C GLN A 81 -5.41 -5.89 0.97
N LEU A 82 -6.49 -5.78 0.20
CA LEU A 82 -7.50 -4.74 0.39
C LEU A 82 -8.26 -4.91 1.70
N GLU A 83 -8.59 -6.14 2.08
CA GLU A 83 -9.19 -6.47 3.37
C GLU A 83 -8.28 -6.04 4.52
N GLY A 84 -6.98 -6.36 4.46
CA GLY A 84 -6.01 -5.91 5.46
C GLY A 84 -5.93 -4.39 5.57
N ILE A 85 -5.92 -3.68 4.43
CA ILE A 85 -5.91 -2.21 4.42
C ILE A 85 -7.19 -1.66 5.06
N ASN A 86 -8.35 -2.23 4.71
CA ASN A 86 -9.63 -1.80 5.27
C ASN A 86 -9.73 -2.10 6.77
N SER A 87 -9.20 -3.23 7.23
CA SER A 87 -9.10 -3.55 8.66
C SER A 87 -8.27 -2.50 9.41
N LEU A 88 -7.08 -2.14 8.93
CA LEU A 88 -6.27 -1.10 9.56
C LEU A 88 -6.94 0.29 9.48
N LYS A 89 -7.61 0.60 8.36
CA LYS A 89 -8.39 1.83 8.22
C LYS A 89 -9.55 1.90 9.22
N SER A 90 -10.21 0.77 9.49
CA SER A 90 -11.27 0.67 10.49
C SER A 90 -10.77 0.83 11.93
N MET A 91 -9.49 0.51 12.20
CA MET A 91 -8.81 0.85 13.46
C MET A 91 -8.43 2.34 13.55
N GLY A 92 -8.59 3.08 12.45
CA GLY A 92 -8.31 4.52 12.36
C GLY A 92 -6.93 4.87 11.79
N TYR A 93 -6.15 3.89 11.32
CA TYR A 93 -4.90 4.16 10.64
C TYR A 93 -5.15 4.78 9.26
N SER A 94 -4.24 5.66 8.80
CA SER A 94 -4.31 6.23 7.46
C SER A 94 -4.09 5.15 6.39
N GLU A 95 -4.64 5.36 5.18
CA GLU A 95 -4.48 4.40 4.09
C GLU A 95 -3.00 4.23 3.69
N ARG A 96 -2.23 5.33 3.76
CA ARG A 96 -0.78 5.32 3.52
C ARG A 96 -0.06 4.45 4.54
N ALA A 97 -0.32 4.66 5.84
CA ALA A 97 0.28 3.89 6.92
C ALA A 97 -0.08 2.40 6.82
N ALA A 98 -1.36 2.09 6.59
CA ALA A 98 -1.84 0.73 6.42
C ALA A 98 -1.15 0.01 5.25
N ARG A 99 -1.02 0.68 4.11
CA ARG A 99 -0.36 0.10 2.92
C ARG A 99 1.12 -0.16 3.15
N GLU A 100 1.84 0.81 3.72
CA GLU A 100 3.27 0.68 3.99
C GLU A 100 3.55 -0.41 5.03
N ALA A 101 2.75 -0.45 6.10
CA ALA A 101 2.88 -1.44 7.15
C ALA A 101 2.57 -2.85 6.66
N LEU A 102 1.50 -3.04 5.88
CA LEU A 102 1.16 -4.34 5.30
C LEU A 102 2.19 -4.82 4.28
N HIS A 103 2.85 -3.90 3.59
CA HIS A 103 3.96 -4.23 2.70
C HIS A 103 5.16 -4.75 3.52
N LYS A 104 5.52 -4.07 4.61
CA LYS A 104 6.60 -4.48 5.52
C LYS A 104 6.28 -5.81 6.26
N SER A 105 5.02 -6.05 6.62
CA SER A 105 4.56 -7.23 7.35
C SER A 105 4.09 -8.41 6.48
N LYS A 106 4.31 -8.34 5.15
CA LYS A 106 3.90 -9.38 4.19
C LYS A 106 2.41 -9.76 4.31
N GLY A 107 1.56 -8.80 4.68
CA GLY A 107 0.11 -8.98 4.81
C GLY A 107 -0.37 -9.59 6.12
N ASN A 108 0.47 -9.63 7.17
CA ASN A 108 0.03 -9.90 8.53
C ASN A 108 -0.43 -8.58 9.20
N ILE A 109 -1.66 -8.55 9.71
CA ILE A 109 -2.27 -7.36 10.31
C ILE A 109 -1.61 -7.03 11.66
N GLU A 110 -1.33 -8.03 12.49
CA GLU A 110 -0.75 -7.84 13.83
C GLU A 110 0.67 -7.28 13.75
N GLU A 111 1.48 -7.86 12.86
CA GLU A 111 2.81 -7.34 12.56
C GLU A 111 2.74 -5.95 11.90
N ALA A 112 1.74 -5.68 11.05
CA ALA A 112 1.56 -4.36 10.47
C ALA A 112 1.29 -3.31 11.56
N VAL A 113 0.42 -3.60 12.52
CA VAL A 113 0.15 -2.72 13.66
C VAL A 113 1.44 -2.43 14.43
N LYS A 114 2.24 -3.47 14.71
CA LYS A 114 3.53 -3.28 15.38
C LYS A 114 4.47 -2.38 14.56
N VAL A 115 4.58 -2.62 13.25
CA VAL A 115 5.39 -1.78 12.35
C VAL A 115 4.90 -0.33 12.36
N ILE A 116 3.60 -0.07 12.43
CA ILE A 116 3.07 1.30 12.53
C ILE A 116 3.50 1.94 13.86
N LEU A 117 3.38 1.22 14.97
CA LEU A 117 3.77 1.73 16.29
C LEU A 117 5.27 1.99 16.40
N ASP A 118 6.10 1.14 15.79
CA ASP A 118 7.56 1.30 15.73
C ASP A 118 7.99 2.47 14.83
N ASN A 119 7.12 2.95 13.92
CA ASN A 119 7.40 4.05 13.00
C ASN A 119 6.49 5.25 13.27
N PRO A 120 6.88 6.21 14.14
CA PRO A 120 6.03 7.34 14.50
C PRO A 120 5.59 8.20 13.30
N GLN A 121 6.39 8.23 12.23
CA GLN A 121 6.06 8.91 10.96
C GLN A 121 4.82 8.34 10.26
N LEU A 122 4.46 7.07 10.52
CA LEU A 122 3.24 6.43 9.98
C LEU A 122 2.01 6.66 10.86
N LEU A 123 2.21 7.03 12.13
CA LEU A 123 1.12 7.38 13.04
C LEU A 123 0.54 8.76 12.72
N LEU A 124 1.29 9.60 12.00
CA LEU A 124 0.85 10.91 11.57
C LEU A 124 -0.30 10.80 10.54
N PRO A 125 -1.41 11.53 10.74
CA PRO A 125 -2.45 11.67 9.73
C PRO A 125 -1.83 12.23 8.45
N SER A 126 -1.94 11.50 7.32
CA SER A 126 -1.50 12.04 6.03
C SER A 126 -2.41 13.22 5.64
N ASP A 127 -1.80 14.25 5.06
CA ASP A 127 -2.38 15.56 4.70
C ASP A 127 -3.59 15.52 3.73
N ASP A 128 -4.10 14.34 3.35
CA ASP A 128 -5.24 14.17 2.43
C ASP A 128 -6.58 14.64 3.04
N ALA A 129 -6.60 14.96 4.34
CA ALA A 129 -7.66 15.75 4.94
C ALA A 129 -7.24 17.22 5.01
N SER A 130 -7.26 17.87 3.83
CA SER A 130 -7.22 19.32 3.67
C SER A 130 -8.36 19.98 4.45
N THR A 131 -8.11 20.30 5.71
CA THR A 131 -8.65 21.49 6.37
C THR A 131 -7.47 22.19 7.03
N PRO A 132 -6.87 23.20 6.37
CA PRO A 132 -5.90 24.05 7.01
C PRO A 132 -6.66 24.92 8.02
N GLY A 133 -6.37 24.75 9.31
CA GLY A 133 -6.74 25.71 10.35
C GLY A 133 -7.81 25.32 11.36
N ASP A 134 -8.04 24.04 11.66
CA ASP A 134 -8.90 23.68 12.80
C ASP A 134 -8.01 23.30 13.99
N ASP A 135 -7.99 24.15 15.01
CA ASP A 135 -7.61 23.80 16.37
C ASP A 135 -8.53 22.64 16.79
N PHE A 136 -8.14 21.40 16.46
CA PHE A 136 -8.93 20.24 16.80
C PHE A 136 -9.11 20.23 18.32
N GLN A 137 -10.30 20.63 18.76
CA GLN A 137 -10.58 20.76 20.17
C GLN A 137 -10.91 19.39 20.71
N VAL A 138 -9.97 18.86 21.49
CA VAL A 138 -10.10 17.54 22.11
C VAL A 138 -11.30 17.57 23.07
N PRO A 139 -12.28 16.66 22.91
CA PRO A 139 -13.39 16.56 23.85
C PRO A 139 -12.89 16.25 25.27
N GLN A 140 -13.25 17.06 26.26
CA GLN A 140 -12.98 16.78 27.67
C GLN A 140 -13.29 15.34 28.13
N PRO A 141 -14.42 14.71 27.75
CA PRO A 141 -14.69 13.33 28.17
C PRO A 141 -13.67 12.32 27.63
N SER A 142 -13.05 12.60 26.48
CA SER A 142 -12.01 11.72 25.93
C SER A 142 -10.70 11.80 26.72
N ILE A 143 -10.34 12.99 27.20
CA ILE A 143 -9.18 13.20 28.10
C ILE A 143 -9.44 12.50 29.43
N GLU A 144 -10.63 12.71 30.01
CA GLU A 144 -11.03 12.09 31.27
C GLU A 144 -11.00 10.56 31.19
N GLN A 145 -11.42 9.98 30.06
CA GLN A 145 -11.33 8.54 29.84
C GLN A 145 -9.89 8.02 29.83
N LEU A 146 -8.94 8.73 29.22
CA LEU A 146 -7.52 8.38 29.27
C LEU A 146 -6.91 8.57 30.66
N VAL A 147 -7.32 9.63 31.38
CA VAL A 147 -6.91 9.86 32.77
C VAL A 147 -7.43 8.75 33.69
N TYR A 148 -8.67 8.31 33.48
CA TYR A 148 -9.26 7.18 34.19
C TYR A 148 -8.49 5.87 33.94
N MET A 149 -7.91 5.69 32.75
CA MET A 149 -7.01 4.57 32.45
C MET A 149 -5.61 4.71 33.08
N GLY A 150 -5.31 5.84 33.74
CA GLY A 150 -4.04 6.08 34.43
C GLY A 150 -3.02 6.89 33.62
N PHE A 151 -3.39 7.44 32.46
CA PHE A 151 -2.50 8.29 31.68
C PHE A 151 -2.51 9.73 32.21
N ASN A 152 -1.39 10.45 32.05
CA ASN A 152 -1.31 11.86 32.45
C ASN A 152 -2.21 12.72 31.54
N ALA A 153 -2.97 13.67 32.11
CA ALA A 153 -3.89 14.52 31.38
C ALA A 153 -3.23 15.31 30.23
N GLY A 154 -2.01 15.85 30.45
CA GLY A 154 -1.29 16.61 29.42
C GLY A 154 -0.81 15.74 28.26
N ILE A 155 -0.35 14.52 28.56
CA ILE A 155 0.07 13.55 27.55
C ILE A 155 -1.15 13.01 26.78
N ALA A 156 -2.25 12.75 27.48
CA ALA A 156 -3.51 12.31 26.89
C ALA A 156 -4.07 13.36 25.91
N GLU A 157 -4.05 14.64 26.29
CA GLU A 157 -4.48 15.74 25.44
C GLU A 157 -3.60 15.85 24.18
N GLN A 158 -2.28 15.80 24.33
CA GLN A 158 -1.36 15.84 23.19
C GLN A 158 -1.57 14.65 22.25
N ALA A 159 -1.69 13.43 22.77
CA ALA A 159 -1.96 12.24 21.98
C ALA A 159 -3.27 12.37 21.20
N LEU A 160 -4.35 12.82 21.85
CA LEU A 160 -5.64 13.02 21.20
C LEU A 160 -5.62 14.13 20.15
N LYS A 161 -4.81 15.18 20.33
CA LYS A 161 -4.58 16.21 19.29
C LYS A 161 -3.93 15.60 18.05
N ILE A 162 -2.88 14.81 18.23
CA ILE A 162 -2.15 14.15 17.11
C ILE A 162 -3.05 13.18 16.35
N PHE A 163 -3.84 12.38 17.07
CA PHE A 163 -4.72 11.37 16.49
C PHE A 163 -6.13 11.89 16.16
N ARG A 164 -6.35 13.21 16.15
CA ARG A 164 -7.64 13.87 15.86
C ARG A 164 -8.82 13.26 16.61
N GLY A 165 -8.63 12.99 17.91
CA GLY A 165 -9.66 12.46 18.81
C GLY A 165 -9.88 10.95 18.75
N ASN A 166 -9.04 10.20 18.03
CA ASN A 166 -9.09 8.75 18.05
C ASN A 166 -8.49 8.19 19.36
N ILE A 167 -9.38 7.92 20.33
CA ILE A 167 -9.03 7.40 21.66
C ILE A 167 -8.31 6.04 21.54
N GLN A 168 -8.73 5.18 20.62
CA GLN A 168 -8.17 3.83 20.47
C GLN A 168 -6.69 3.90 20.07
N LEU A 169 -6.35 4.73 19.08
CA LEU A 169 -4.97 4.92 18.65
C LEU A 169 -4.12 5.63 19.71
N ALA A 170 -4.69 6.64 20.39
CA ALA A 170 -4.01 7.33 21.47
C ALA A 170 -3.63 6.35 22.60
N VAL A 171 -4.59 5.55 23.08
CA VAL A 171 -4.34 4.54 24.11
C VAL A 171 -3.34 3.49 23.64
N GLN A 172 -3.47 2.98 22.41
CA GLN A 172 -2.56 1.97 21.87
C GLN A 172 -1.12 2.47 21.79
N THR A 173 -0.94 3.72 21.37
CA THR A 173 0.37 4.36 21.29
C THR A 173 0.93 4.60 22.69
N LEU A 174 0.14 5.13 23.61
CA LEU A 174 0.58 5.37 24.99
C LEU A 174 0.95 4.08 25.72
N LEU A 175 0.19 2.99 25.52
CA LEU A 175 0.54 1.68 26.06
C LEU A 175 1.88 1.18 25.50
N HIS A 176 2.12 1.35 24.19
CA HIS A 176 3.35 0.91 23.55
C HIS A 176 4.59 1.65 24.09
N TYR A 177 4.47 2.96 24.31
CA TYR A 177 5.56 3.82 24.79
C TYR A 177 5.56 4.04 26.31
N GLY A 178 4.85 3.20 27.07
CA GLY A 178 4.85 3.23 28.54
C GLY A 178 4.29 4.50 29.16
N GLY A 179 3.34 5.15 28.50
CA GLY A 179 2.68 6.38 28.96
C GLY A 179 3.39 7.67 28.53
N SER A 180 4.36 7.60 27.61
CA SER A 180 5.05 8.75 27.02
C SER A 180 4.79 8.85 25.52
N LEU A 181 4.87 10.06 24.96
CA LEU A 181 4.79 10.29 23.51
C LEU A 181 6.22 10.33 22.92
N PRO A 182 6.50 9.66 21.79
CA PRO A 182 7.79 9.76 21.13
C PRO A 182 8.07 11.20 20.68
N ALA A 183 9.34 11.62 20.74
CA ALA A 183 9.76 13.00 20.48
C ALA A 183 9.34 13.53 19.10
N ASP A 184 9.30 12.66 18.08
CA ASP A 184 8.85 12.99 16.72
C ASP A 184 7.37 13.41 16.64
N LEU A 185 6.56 13.05 17.63
CA LEU A 185 5.14 13.39 17.72
C LEU A 185 4.86 14.56 18.69
N GLN A 186 5.85 14.96 19.49
CA GLN A 186 5.71 16.12 20.36
C GLN A 186 5.81 17.38 19.50
N THR A 187 4.68 18.06 19.29
CA THR A 187 4.68 19.39 18.69
C THR A 187 5.59 20.29 19.55
N PRO A 188 6.58 21.00 18.97
CA PRO A 188 7.36 21.96 19.72
C PRO A 188 6.48 23.19 20.01
N SER A 189 5.73 23.14 21.10
CA SER A 189 5.19 24.33 21.75
C SER A 189 5.84 24.46 23.12
N ASP A 190 6.91 25.24 23.15
CA ASP A 190 7.27 26.19 24.21
C ASP A 190 6.98 25.75 25.65
N SER A 191 7.74 24.76 26.12
CA SER A 191 8.01 24.61 27.54
C SER A 191 9.26 25.43 27.90
N THR A 192 9.10 26.75 28.08
CA THR A 192 9.87 27.54 29.04
C THR A 192 9.13 28.83 29.35
N THR A 193 8.17 28.77 30.26
CA THR A 193 7.71 29.93 31.02
C THR A 193 8.67 30.20 32.18
N THR A 194 9.15 31.45 32.26
CA THR A 194 9.28 32.30 33.47
C THR A 194 8.83 31.66 34.79
N SER A 195 9.47 31.78 35.95
CA SER A 195 10.25 32.90 36.52
C SER A 195 10.66 32.50 37.95
N ASN A 196 11.90 32.77 38.36
CA ASN A 196 12.27 32.88 39.78
C ASN A 196 12.95 34.22 40.00
N GLU A 197 12.15 35.15 40.55
CA GLU A 197 12.55 36.43 41.10
C GLU A 197 13.48 36.22 42.31
N SER A 198 14.54 37.02 42.45
CA SER A 198 15.10 37.41 43.75
C SER A 198 15.90 38.71 43.60
N SER A 199 15.43 39.72 44.33
CA SER A 199 15.89 41.10 44.40
C SER A 199 17.13 41.26 45.30
N SER A 200 18.04 42.18 44.95
CA SER A 200 18.90 42.90 45.92
C SER A 200 19.77 43.99 45.25
N SER A 201 19.30 45.25 45.36
CA SER A 201 20.04 46.43 45.84
C SER A 201 21.32 46.95 45.16
N LYS A 202 21.23 48.18 44.61
CA LYS A 202 22.14 49.36 44.66
C LYS A 202 23.65 49.13 44.86
N ASP A 203 24.49 49.69 43.97
CA ASP A 203 25.14 51.00 44.17
C ASP A 203 25.89 51.46 42.89
N SER A 204 25.93 52.78 42.66
CA SER A 204 26.89 53.50 41.77
C SER A 204 28.23 53.65 42.53
N PRO A 205 29.36 54.23 42.03
CA PRO A 205 29.54 55.17 40.90
C PRO A 205 30.87 55.07 40.09
N THR A 206 31.08 55.98 39.10
CA THR A 206 32.33 56.74 38.74
C THR A 206 33.64 55.93 38.44
N ASP A 207 34.48 56.12 37.42
CA ASP A 207 35.02 57.32 36.73
C ASP A 207 35.78 56.94 35.42
N SER A 208 35.73 57.86 34.45
CA SER A 208 36.82 58.41 33.58
C SER A 208 37.96 57.56 32.97
N ALA A 209 38.11 57.65 31.63
CA ALA A 209 39.24 58.23 30.87
C ALA A 209 39.00 58.02 29.35
N GLY A 210 38.94 59.06 28.49
CA GLY A 210 40.06 59.59 27.69
C GLY A 210 40.41 58.65 26.51
N THR A 211 40.51 59.01 25.22
CA THR A 211 41.14 60.19 24.60
C THR A 211 40.81 60.26 23.09
N SER A 212 40.74 61.48 22.53
CA SER A 212 41.28 61.95 21.22
C SER A 212 40.93 61.19 19.92
N GLY A 213 40.50 61.77 18.80
CA GLY A 213 40.45 63.12 18.19
C GLY A 213 40.07 62.89 16.70
N ALA A 214 39.96 63.80 15.75
CA ALA A 214 39.87 65.25 15.62
C ALA A 214 39.22 65.47 14.24
N SER A 215 38.50 66.57 14.09
CA SER A 215 37.89 67.06 12.85
C SER A 215 38.90 67.39 11.76
N THR A 216 38.55 67.16 10.49
CA THR A 216 38.18 68.18 9.46
C THR A 216 37.91 67.49 8.13
#